data_AF-W7D1V2-F1
#
_entry.id   AF-W7D1V2-F1
#
_cell.length_a   1.000
_cell.length_b   1.000
_cell.length_c   1.000
_cell.angle_alpha   90.00
_cell.angle_beta   90.00
_cell.angle_gamma   90.00
#
_symmetry.space_group_name_H-M   'P 1'
#
loop_
_entity.id
_entity.type
_entity.pdbx_description
1 polymer ?
#
loop_
_entity_poly.entity_id
_entity_poly.type
_entity_poly.pdbx_seq_one_letter_code
_entity_poly.pdbx_strand_id
1 'polypeptide(L)'
;MKAKKYGKTFKLIRENLNLPRSQVYEGVMAKSNAQRFEKGEQDSSFEKVAIVLERIDLSFDEFIYIHNGYQESEKEKFIHEFVNLKDTTNSTGITDLRDKLIASGATDNTSFLGHLRVVLEAFLLYNKEQEFDNAKKLADPIWKQLEEKRCLVLQRYPDYGQYILCVG
;
A
#
# COMPACT_ATOMS: atom_id res chain seq x y z
N MET A 1 4.81 -19.49 -9.96
CA MET A 1 5.96 -19.20 -9.06
C MET A 1 5.53 -19.51 -7.63
N LYS A 2 6.36 -20.16 -6.81
CA LYS A 2 6.04 -20.37 -5.38
C LYS A 2 6.14 -19.03 -4.65
N ALA A 3 5.09 -18.63 -3.94
CA ALA A 3 5.12 -17.46 -3.07
C ALA A 3 6.27 -17.61 -2.06
N LYS A 4 7.13 -16.59 -1.97
CA LYS A 4 8.22 -16.53 -0.98
C LYS A 4 7.57 -16.55 0.41
N LYS A 5 8.06 -17.38 1.33
CA LYS A 5 7.55 -17.43 2.71
C LYS A 5 8.18 -16.32 3.55
N TYR A 6 7.41 -15.68 4.42
CA TYR A 6 7.90 -14.60 5.28
C TYR A 6 9.11 -15.00 6.12
N GLY A 7 9.11 -16.20 6.70
CA GLY A 7 10.24 -16.67 7.49
C GLY A 7 11.56 -16.75 6.70
N LYS A 8 11.53 -17.06 5.40
CA LYS A 8 12.75 -16.99 4.56
C LYS A 8 13.28 -15.56 4.42
N THR A 9 12.40 -14.57 4.49
CA THR A 9 12.77 -13.15 4.43
C THR A 9 13.37 -12.71 5.76
N PHE A 10 12.78 -13.13 6.88
CA PHE A 10 13.39 -12.93 8.20
C PHE A 10 14.79 -13.54 8.30
N LYS A 11 14.98 -14.76 7.77
CA LYS A 11 16.30 -15.39 7.71
C LYS A 11 17.31 -14.51 6.96
N LEU A 12 16.92 -14.04 5.76
CA LEU A 12 17.76 -13.18 4.93
C LEU A 12 18.15 -11.90 5.67
N ILE A 13 17.18 -11.19 6.24
CA ILE A 13 17.41 -9.94 6.97
C ILE A 13 18.31 -10.18 8.18
N ARG A 14 18.00 -11.20 8.99
CA ARG A 14 18.79 -11.56 10.17
C ARG A 14 20.25 -11.85 9.80
N GLU A 15 20.48 -12.61 8.74
CA GLU A 15 21.84 -12.97 8.28
C GLU A 15 22.59 -11.76 7.73
N ASN A 16 21.91 -10.86 7.01
CA ASN A 16 22.51 -9.60 6.55
C ASN A 16 22.90 -8.67 7.71
N LEU A 17 22.13 -8.68 8.81
CA LEU A 17 22.44 -7.94 10.04
C LEU A 17 23.44 -8.67 10.95
N ASN A 18 23.93 -9.85 10.55
CA ASN A 18 24.83 -10.72 11.34
C ASN A 18 24.27 -11.09 12.73
N LEU A 19 22.95 -11.20 12.86
CA LEU A 19 22.30 -11.48 14.13
C LEU A 19 22.14 -13.00 14.36
N PRO A 20 22.49 -13.54 15.54
CA PRO A 20 22.20 -14.92 15.90
C PRO A 20 20.70 -15.08 16.18
N ARG A 21 20.18 -16.30 16.00
CA ARG A 21 18.76 -16.61 16.29
C ARG A 21 18.38 -16.36 17.75
N SER A 22 19.31 -16.52 18.70
CA SER A 22 19.05 -16.23 20.11
C SER A 22 18.65 -14.78 20.29
N GLN A 23 19.43 -13.84 19.75
CA GLN A 23 19.15 -12.41 19.86
C GLN A 23 17.78 -12.02 19.25
N VAL A 24 17.36 -12.71 18.20
CA VAL A 24 16.10 -12.38 17.51
C VAL A 24 14.88 -13.08 18.14
N TYR A 25 14.97 -14.37 18.45
CA TYR A 25 13.80 -15.20 18.75
C TYR A 25 13.68 -15.64 20.22
N GLU A 26 14.70 -15.43 21.05
CA GLU A 26 14.69 -15.86 22.45
C GLU A 26 13.54 -15.21 23.24
N GLY A 27 12.78 -16.02 23.98
CA GLY A 27 11.56 -15.56 24.66
C GLY A 27 10.35 -15.28 23.75
N VAL A 28 10.50 -15.32 22.42
CA VAL A 28 9.38 -15.15 21.46
C VAL A 28 8.89 -16.50 20.96
N MET A 29 9.83 -17.38 20.60
CA MET A 29 9.51 -18.74 20.16
C MET A 29 10.65 -19.71 20.45
N ALA A 30 10.30 -21.00 20.59
CA ALA A 30 11.29 -22.06 20.75
C ALA A 30 12.27 -22.11 19.55
N LYS A 31 13.52 -22.53 19.81
CA LYS A 31 14.59 -22.61 18.80
C LYS A 31 14.20 -23.47 17.59
N SER A 32 13.56 -24.61 17.82
CA SER A 32 13.04 -25.48 16.76
C SER A 32 12.00 -24.76 15.90
N ASN A 33 11.15 -23.94 16.52
CA ASN A 33 10.13 -23.17 15.82
C ASN A 33 10.73 -22.06 14.96
N ALA A 34 11.70 -21.30 15.50
CA ALA A 34 12.43 -20.29 14.74
C ALA A 34 13.12 -20.89 13.51
N GLN A 35 13.72 -22.08 13.65
CA GLN A 35 14.37 -22.77 12.54
C GLN A 35 13.37 -23.18 11.45
N ARG A 36 12.24 -23.80 11.81
CA ARG A 36 11.19 -24.19 10.85
C ARG A 36 10.57 -22.97 10.19
N PHE A 37 10.35 -21.89 10.95
CA PHE A 37 9.86 -20.62 10.42
C PHE A 37 10.81 -20.06 9.37
N GLU A 38 12.10 -19.92 9.68
CA GLU A 38 13.11 -19.41 8.75
C GLU A 38 13.31 -20.26 7.50
N LYS A 39 13.03 -21.56 7.57
CA LYS A 39 13.01 -22.46 6.41
C LYS A 39 11.73 -22.34 5.57
N GLY A 40 10.69 -21.69 6.09
CA GLY A 40 9.36 -21.62 5.49
C GLY A 40 8.57 -22.92 5.64
N GLU A 41 8.91 -23.75 6.62
CA GLU A 41 8.22 -25.02 6.93
C GLU A 41 7.02 -24.81 7.85
N GLN A 42 6.91 -23.65 8.50
CA GLN A 42 5.72 -23.21 9.24
C GLN A 42 5.62 -21.70 9.23
N ASP A 43 4.41 -21.19 9.39
CA ASP A 43 4.14 -19.77 9.58
C ASP A 43 4.17 -19.43 11.10
N SER A 44 4.40 -18.15 11.42
CA SER A 44 4.36 -17.64 12.79
C SER A 44 3.12 -16.77 12.99
N SER A 45 2.69 -16.58 14.23
CA SER A 45 1.60 -15.64 14.54
C SER A 45 2.04 -14.21 14.31
N PHE A 46 1.08 -13.32 14.01
CA PHE A 46 1.34 -11.90 13.81
C PHE A 46 2.01 -11.24 15.02
N GLU A 47 1.52 -11.47 16.25
CA GLU A 47 2.17 -11.00 17.49
C GLU A 47 3.67 -11.32 17.54
N LYS A 48 4.06 -12.55 17.19
CA LYS A 48 5.46 -12.96 17.25
C LYS A 48 6.29 -12.28 16.17
N VAL A 49 5.70 -12.09 14.99
CA VAL A 49 6.33 -11.36 13.88
C VAL A 49 6.56 -9.90 14.26
N ALA A 50 5.57 -9.24 14.87
CA ALA A 50 5.67 -7.86 15.32
C ALA A 50 6.81 -7.67 16.34
N ILE A 51 6.90 -8.54 17.35
CA ILE A 51 7.99 -8.49 18.35
C ILE A 51 9.36 -8.73 17.69
N VAL A 52 9.44 -9.66 16.73
CA VAL A 52 10.70 -9.94 16.02
C VAL A 52 11.14 -8.75 15.18
N LEU A 53 10.21 -8.06 14.51
CA LEU A 53 10.47 -6.85 13.73
C LEU A 53 11.00 -5.71 14.61
N GLU A 54 10.36 -5.49 15.75
CA GLU A 54 10.79 -4.48 16.72
C GLU A 54 12.22 -4.75 17.23
N ARG A 55 12.57 -6.02 17.52
CA ARG A 55 13.92 -6.39 17.98
C ARG A 55 15.04 -6.17 16.97
N ILE A 56 14.72 -6.18 15.68
CA ILE A 56 15.68 -5.92 14.61
C ILE A 56 15.56 -4.50 14.05
N ASP A 57 14.80 -3.63 14.73
CA ASP A 57 14.54 -2.24 14.36
C ASP A 57 14.09 -2.09 12.90
N LEU A 58 13.13 -2.92 12.49
CA LEU A 58 12.61 -2.95 11.12
C LEU A 58 11.10 -2.73 11.13
N SER A 59 10.61 -1.75 10.39
CA SER A 59 9.18 -1.55 10.22
C SER A 59 8.54 -2.67 9.41
N PHE A 60 7.23 -2.84 9.56
CA PHE A 60 6.48 -3.81 8.76
C PHE A 60 6.53 -3.47 7.26
N ASP A 61 6.48 -2.18 6.90
CA ASP A 61 6.52 -1.73 5.51
C ASP A 61 7.88 -2.03 4.87
N GLU A 62 9.00 -1.76 5.57
CA GLU A 62 10.34 -2.13 5.10
C GLU A 62 10.49 -3.64 4.95
N PHE A 63 9.93 -4.41 5.89
CA PHE A 63 9.92 -5.87 5.78
C PHE A 63 9.19 -6.34 4.50
N ILE A 64 8.01 -5.79 4.22
CA ILE A 64 7.23 -6.12 3.01
C ILE A 64 7.98 -5.68 1.75
N TYR A 65 8.63 -4.52 1.77
CA TYR A 65 9.45 -4.06 0.67
C TYR A 65 10.61 -5.02 0.36
N ILE A 66 11.36 -5.46 1.38
CA ILE A 66 12.42 -6.47 1.25
C ILE A 66 11.84 -7.82 0.81
N HIS A 67 10.68 -8.20 1.34
CA HIS A 67 9.99 -9.43 0.97
C HIS A 67 9.72 -9.49 -0.53
N ASN A 68 9.19 -8.38 -1.07
CA ASN A 68 8.84 -8.18 -2.46
C ASN A 68 10.06 -7.96 -3.38
N GLY A 69 11.28 -8.04 -2.85
CA GLY A 69 12.50 -7.92 -3.64
C GLY A 69 12.85 -6.48 -3.96
N TYR A 70 12.64 -5.56 -3.00
CA TYR A 70 12.91 -4.13 -3.16
C TYR A 70 12.12 -3.53 -4.32
N GLN A 71 10.90 -4.02 -4.51
CA GLN A 71 9.96 -3.53 -5.50
C GLN A 71 8.91 -2.70 -4.78
N GLU A 72 8.62 -1.52 -5.33
CA GLU A 72 7.46 -0.72 -4.95
C GLU A 72 6.20 -1.57 -5.00
N SER A 73 5.28 -1.30 -4.06
CA SER A 73 3.95 -1.90 -4.10
C SER A 73 3.25 -1.50 -5.40
N GLU A 74 2.30 -2.31 -5.88
CA GLU A 74 1.51 -1.94 -7.06
C GLU A 74 0.86 -0.56 -6.87
N LYS A 75 0.43 -0.26 -5.65
CA LYS A 75 -0.11 1.04 -5.29
C LYS A 75 0.90 2.17 -5.49
N GLU A 76 2.13 2.03 -4.97
CA GLU A 76 3.18 3.04 -5.15
C GLU A 76 3.51 3.25 -6.63
N LYS A 77 3.58 2.18 -7.43
CA LYS A 77 3.84 2.28 -8.88
C LYS A 77 2.79 3.15 -9.58
N PHE A 78 1.51 2.92 -9.29
CA PHE A 78 0.42 3.70 -9.87
C PHE A 78 0.41 5.15 -9.38
N ILE A 79 0.75 5.39 -8.11
CA ILE A 79 0.88 6.76 -7.56
C ILE A 79 2.03 7.50 -8.26
N HIS A 80 3.19 6.85 -8.41
CA HIS A 80 4.34 7.44 -9.09
C HIS A 80 4.02 7.75 -10.55
N GLU A 81 3.36 6.84 -11.27
CA GLU A 81 2.95 7.10 -12.65
C GLU A 81 1.95 8.26 -12.74
N PHE A 82 0.96 8.31 -11.84
CA PHE A 82 -0.01 9.39 -11.75
C PHE A 82 0.66 10.76 -11.52
N VAL A 83 1.54 10.86 -10.52
CA VAL A 83 2.28 12.09 -10.19
C VAL A 83 3.16 12.54 -11.38
N ASN A 84 3.73 11.58 -12.11
CA ASN A 84 4.56 11.85 -13.27
C ASN A 84 3.79 12.29 -14.52
N LEU A 85 2.45 12.20 -14.54
CA LEU A 85 1.65 12.74 -15.65
C LEU A 85 1.83 14.26 -15.77
N LYS A 86 2.08 14.96 -14.64
CA LYS A 86 2.35 16.42 -14.50
C LYS A 86 1.28 17.38 -15.04
N ASP A 87 0.49 16.97 -16.01
CA ASP A 87 -0.48 17.77 -16.74
C ASP A 87 -1.78 16.96 -16.94
N THR A 88 -2.88 17.52 -16.44
CA THR A 88 -4.22 16.94 -16.55
C THR A 88 -4.76 16.92 -17.98
N THR A 89 -4.12 17.61 -18.92
CA THR A 89 -4.48 17.61 -20.35
C THR A 89 -3.80 16.51 -21.16
N ASN A 90 -2.87 15.77 -20.57
CA ASN A 90 -2.21 14.62 -21.21
C ASN A 90 -3.17 13.43 -21.33
N SER A 91 -4.15 13.53 -22.24
CA SER A 91 -5.21 12.53 -22.42
C SER A 91 -4.66 11.15 -22.78
N THR A 92 -3.53 11.08 -23.50
CA THR A 92 -2.87 9.82 -23.83
C THR A 92 -2.30 9.16 -22.59
N GLY A 93 -1.48 9.87 -21.81
CA GLY A 93 -0.90 9.33 -20.57
C GLY A 93 -1.97 8.96 -19.52
N ILE A 94 -3.04 9.76 -19.42
CA ILE A 94 -4.17 9.46 -18.54
C ILE A 94 -4.89 8.19 -18.99
N THR A 95 -5.12 8.02 -20.30
CA THR A 95 -5.75 6.80 -20.85
C THR A 95 -4.88 5.58 -20.62
N ASP A 96 -3.58 5.67 -20.89
CA ASP A 96 -2.64 4.57 -20.68
C ASP A 96 -2.61 4.12 -19.21
N LEU A 97 -2.55 5.08 -18.28
CA LEU A 97 -2.58 4.79 -16.84
C LEU A 97 -3.91 4.16 -16.41
N ARG A 98 -5.04 4.67 -16.93
CA ARG A 98 -6.38 4.11 -16.69
C ARG A 98 -6.47 2.66 -17.17
N ASP A 99 -5.96 2.38 -18.36
CA ASP A 99 -5.99 1.02 -18.93
C ASP A 99 -5.10 0.05 -18.15
N LYS A 100 -3.93 0.50 -17.67
CA LYS A 100 -3.09 -0.27 -16.75
C LYS A 100 -3.78 -0.60 -15.43
N LEU A 101 -4.52 0.36 -14.85
CA LEU A 101 -5.32 0.13 -13.63
C LEU A 101 -6.42 -0.91 -13.86
N ILE A 102 -7.11 -0.86 -15.00
CA ILE A 102 -8.11 -1.88 -15.36
C ILE A 102 -7.43 -3.24 -15.51
N ALA A 103 -6.28 -3.31 -16.18
CA ALA A 103 -5.54 -4.55 -16.39
C ALA A 103 -4.99 -5.16 -15.09
N SER A 104 -4.69 -4.33 -14.07
CA SER A 104 -4.29 -4.80 -12.74
C SER A 104 -5.50 -5.25 -11.88
N GLY A 105 -6.72 -5.16 -12.39
CA GLY A 105 -7.95 -5.55 -11.69
C GLY A 105 -8.58 -4.46 -10.82
N ALA A 106 -8.16 -3.20 -10.96
CA ALA A 106 -8.74 -2.06 -10.22
C ALA A 106 -10.11 -1.63 -10.81
N THR A 107 -11.05 -2.56 -10.88
CA THR A 107 -12.39 -2.34 -11.45
C THR A 107 -13.43 -1.94 -10.40
N ASP A 108 -13.11 -2.05 -9.12
CA ASP A 108 -13.97 -1.61 -8.03
C ASP A 108 -13.96 -0.08 -7.85
N ASN A 109 -14.86 0.46 -7.04
CA ASN A 109 -14.99 1.89 -6.74
C ASN A 109 -14.74 2.21 -5.26
N THR A 110 -14.10 1.31 -4.51
CA THR A 110 -13.96 1.38 -3.05
C THR A 110 -12.51 1.35 -2.57
N SER A 111 -11.65 0.69 -3.34
CA SER A 111 -10.21 0.60 -3.16
C SER A 111 -9.54 1.86 -3.65
N PHE A 112 -8.34 2.12 -3.15
CA PHE A 112 -7.55 3.26 -3.58
C PHE A 112 -7.30 3.27 -5.10
N LEU A 113 -6.97 2.11 -5.68
CA LEU A 113 -6.71 2.00 -7.13
C LEU A 113 -7.99 2.18 -7.95
N GLY A 114 -9.12 1.69 -7.43
CA GLY A 114 -10.44 1.95 -8.01
C GLY A 114 -10.78 3.44 -8.00
N HIS A 115 -10.52 4.13 -6.88
CA HIS A 115 -10.71 5.58 -6.77
C HIS A 115 -9.82 6.34 -7.75
N LEU A 116 -8.53 5.97 -7.85
CA LEU A 116 -7.60 6.59 -8.80
C LEU A 116 -8.08 6.42 -10.25
N ARG A 117 -8.58 5.23 -10.63
CA ARG A 117 -9.15 5.00 -11.97
C ARG A 117 -10.29 5.96 -12.27
N VAL A 118 -11.24 6.13 -11.35
CA VAL A 118 -12.39 7.02 -11.55
C VAL A 118 -11.95 8.49 -11.63
N VAL A 119 -10.94 8.90 -10.88
CA VAL A 119 -10.34 10.25 -11.01
C VAL A 119 -9.77 10.47 -12.42
N LEU A 120 -9.07 9.49 -12.98
CA LEU A 120 -8.56 9.56 -14.35
C LEU A 120 -9.70 9.63 -15.37
N GLU A 121 -10.77 8.86 -15.18
CA GLU A 121 -11.97 8.91 -16.02
C GLU A 121 -12.66 10.28 -15.96
N ALA A 122 -12.72 10.90 -14.78
CA ALA A 122 -13.26 12.25 -14.62
C ALA A 122 -12.41 13.29 -15.36
N PHE A 123 -11.08 13.18 -15.33
CA PHE A 123 -10.20 14.05 -16.11
C PHE A 123 -10.40 13.88 -17.62
N LEU A 124 -10.51 12.64 -18.11
CA LEU A 124 -10.78 12.38 -19.53
C LEU A 124 -12.13 12.97 -19.96
N LEU A 125 -13.16 12.82 -19.13
CA LEU A 125 -14.48 13.38 -19.38
C LEU A 125 -14.45 14.90 -19.44
N TYR A 126 -13.79 15.54 -18.47
CA TYR A 126 -13.61 16.99 -18.45
C TYR A 126 -12.85 17.48 -19.69
N ASN A 127 -11.75 16.83 -20.07
CA ASN A 127 -10.98 17.23 -21.25
C ASN A 127 -11.79 17.14 -22.55
N LYS A 128 -12.70 16.16 -22.64
CA LYS A 128 -13.57 15.96 -23.81
C LYS A 128 -14.70 16.96 -23.88
N GLU A 129 -15.40 17.18 -22.78
CA GLU A 129 -16.66 17.94 -22.77
C GLU A 129 -16.46 19.40 -22.36
N GLN A 130 -15.35 19.72 -21.68
CA GLN A 130 -15.12 20.99 -21.01
C GLN A 130 -16.22 21.34 -19.98
N GLU A 131 -16.99 20.33 -19.56
CA GLU A 131 -18.07 20.44 -18.59
C GLU A 131 -17.65 19.83 -17.25
N PHE A 132 -17.43 20.68 -16.27
CA PHE A 132 -17.01 20.26 -14.93
C PHE A 132 -18.06 19.41 -14.20
N ASP A 133 -19.36 19.70 -14.40
CA ASP A 133 -20.44 19.03 -13.68
C ASP A 133 -20.51 17.52 -13.97
N ASN A 134 -20.19 17.10 -15.20
CA ASN A 134 -20.23 15.69 -15.57
C ASN A 134 -19.05 14.93 -14.96
N ALA A 135 -17.86 15.53 -14.96
CA ALA A 135 -16.69 15.00 -14.26
C ALA A 135 -16.94 14.91 -12.74
N LYS A 136 -17.59 15.93 -12.16
CA LYS A 136 -17.95 15.97 -10.75
C LYS A 136 -18.93 14.85 -10.38
N LYS A 137 -19.99 14.64 -11.16
CA LYS A 137 -20.95 13.53 -10.93
C LYS A 137 -20.26 12.18 -10.83
N LEU A 138 -19.16 11.98 -11.56
CA LEU A 138 -18.38 10.75 -11.53
C LEU A 138 -17.55 10.61 -10.23
N ALA A 139 -16.97 11.71 -9.73
CA ALA A 139 -16.14 11.71 -8.53
C ALA A 139 -16.94 11.84 -7.21
N ASP A 140 -18.15 12.41 -7.25
CA ASP A 140 -19.00 12.67 -6.08
C ASP A 140 -19.23 11.43 -5.17
N PRO A 141 -19.49 10.22 -5.71
CA PRO A 141 -19.66 9.03 -4.88
C PRO A 141 -18.39 8.67 -4.09
N ILE A 142 -17.21 8.89 -4.67
CA ILE A 142 -15.93 8.63 -4.02
C ILE A 142 -15.71 9.64 -2.90
N TRP A 143 -15.98 10.91 -3.18
CA TRP A 143 -15.85 11.98 -2.20
C TRP A 143 -16.67 11.70 -0.94
N LYS A 144 -17.95 11.33 -1.11
CA LYS A 144 -18.84 10.95 0.01
C LYS A 144 -18.31 9.76 0.81
N GLN A 145 -17.83 8.71 0.13
CA GLN A 145 -17.22 7.57 0.81
C GLN A 145 -15.96 7.95 1.61
N LEU A 146 -15.14 8.86 1.09
CA LEU A 146 -13.92 9.30 1.77
C LEU A 146 -14.24 10.20 2.98
N GLU A 147 -15.26 11.05 2.88
CA GLU A 147 -15.77 11.84 4.00
C GLU A 147 -16.26 10.94 5.14
N GLU A 148 -17.05 9.92 4.83
CA GLU A 148 -17.54 8.94 5.80
C GLU A 148 -16.39 8.15 6.45
N LYS A 149 -15.38 7.74 5.67
CA LYS A 149 -14.21 7.01 6.17
C LYS A 149 -13.28 7.89 7.03
N ARG A 150 -13.16 9.19 6.73
CA ARG A 150 -12.35 10.13 7.53
C ARG A 150 -12.82 10.26 8.97
N CYS A 151 -14.11 10.01 9.24
CA CYS A 151 -14.65 9.97 10.60
C CYS A 151 -14.14 8.78 11.44
N LEU A 152 -13.45 7.80 10.86
CA LEU A 152 -13.02 6.57 11.53
C LEU A 152 -11.51 6.43 11.72
N VAL A 153 -10.69 7.30 11.11
CA VAL A 153 -9.22 7.18 11.17
C VAL A 153 -8.60 8.54 11.47
N LEU A 154 -8.00 8.67 12.66
CA LEU A 154 -7.16 9.82 13.01
C LEU A 154 -5.83 9.71 12.26
N GLN A 155 -5.69 10.40 11.12
CA GLN A 155 -4.39 10.65 10.51
C GLN A 155 -4.01 12.14 10.61
N ARG A 156 -2.86 12.38 11.22
CA ARG A 156 -2.23 13.69 11.33
C ARG A 156 -1.50 13.99 10.02
N TYR A 157 -1.98 14.97 9.26
CA TYR A 157 -1.26 15.52 8.10
C TYR A 157 -0.56 16.81 8.55
N PRO A 158 0.78 16.83 8.67
CA PRO A 158 1.52 17.99 9.19
C PRO A 158 1.41 19.25 8.33
N ASP A 159 1.20 19.09 7.02
CA ASP A 159 1.38 20.17 6.04
C ASP A 159 0.13 21.03 5.79
N TYR A 160 -1.02 20.68 6.36
CA TYR A 160 -2.30 21.33 6.01
C TYR A 160 -3.01 22.06 7.16
N GLY A 161 -2.43 22.16 8.35
CA GLY A 161 -2.85 23.11 9.39
C GLY A 161 -4.34 23.10 9.81
N GLN A 162 -5.14 22.10 9.43
CA GLN A 162 -6.56 22.02 9.77
C GLN A 162 -6.85 20.79 10.62
N TYR A 163 -7.31 21.06 11.84
CA TYR A 163 -8.05 20.10 12.64
C TYR A 163 -9.42 19.91 11.99
N ILE A 164 -9.70 18.72 11.49
CA ILE A 164 -11.07 18.37 11.10
C ILE A 164 -11.80 17.99 12.40
N LEU A 165 -12.54 18.95 12.95
CA LEU A 165 -13.61 18.66 13.89
C LEU A 165 -14.70 17.90 13.13
N CYS A 166 -14.90 16.63 13.48
CA CYS A 166 -16.11 15.92 13.12
C CYS A 166 -17.25 16.49 13.97
N VAL A 167 -18.20 17.18 13.34
CA VAL A 167 -19.48 17.50 13.99
C VAL A 167 -20.37 16.27 13.79
N GLY A 168 -20.77 15.65 14.91
CA GLY A 168 -21.74 14.55 14.93
C GLY A 168 -23.17 15.02 14.68
#